data_AF-A0A7M3XP74-F1
#
_entry.id   AF-A0A7M3XP74-F1
#
_cell.length_a   1.000
_cell.length_b   1.000
_cell.length_c   1.000
_cell.angle_alpha   90.00
_cell.angle_beta   90.00
_cell.angle_gamma   90.00
#
_symmetry.space_group_name_H-M   'P 1'
#
loop_
_entity.id
_entity.type
_entity.pdbx_description
1 polymer ?
#
loop_
_entity_poly.entity_id
_entity_poly.type
_entity_poly.pdbx_seq_one_letter_code
_entity_poly.pdbx_strand_id
1 'polypeptide(L)'
;PGAVPAGPQEESIPVIIEFTTPAFVTHSETVWLDVLVLSSAWLDLSVPDDTVEGVSSGNPATFDITLQNIGNSQTEVSVEVDGDENWKFDVDPSSAGTIEPGESISIEIVANPGGNAEYGIIELDVFANGTGQIEVSTNAYLKLQVSKARESTEGLMPSWAVGLIFIVVVSVSAILIVRARRSSSLATRPDEELIPPGSALLTGSTNERRAAALETSASGEVLTGTVSEQELNEAISSSSLPSLNVEKTPEGAPPLPLSGLPEGWTMEQWVAYGNMWWEQNRP
;
A
#
# COMPACT_ATOMS: atom_id res chain seq x y z
N PRO A 1 -12.76 48.38 3.25
CA PRO A 1 -13.38 49.11 2.12
C PRO A 1 -14.68 49.82 2.52
N GLY A 2 -15.46 49.25 3.47
CA GLY A 2 -16.73 49.82 3.94
C GLY A 2 -16.73 51.12 4.74
N ALA A 3 -15.57 51.72 5.02
CA ALA A 3 -15.49 52.89 5.92
C ALA A 3 -15.94 54.22 5.28
N VAL A 4 -16.19 54.25 3.97
CA VAL A 4 -16.57 55.48 3.25
C VAL A 4 -17.96 55.30 2.63
N PRO A 5 -18.95 56.15 2.98
CA PRO A 5 -20.31 56.02 2.47
C PRO A 5 -20.37 56.23 0.96
N ALA A 6 -21.25 55.50 0.29
CA ALA A 6 -21.48 55.66 -1.14
C ALA A 6 -22.12 57.02 -1.47
N GLY A 7 -21.82 57.54 -2.66
CA GLY A 7 -22.33 58.82 -3.15
C GLY A 7 -21.26 59.92 -3.25
N PRO A 8 -21.68 61.14 -3.64
CA PRO A 8 -20.78 62.28 -3.76
C PRO A 8 -20.22 62.64 -2.39
N GLN A 9 -18.90 62.78 -2.31
CA GLN A 9 -18.23 63.16 -1.09
C GLN A 9 -18.24 64.68 -0.93
N GLU A 10 -18.24 65.15 0.32
CA GLU A 10 -18.13 66.58 0.63
C GLU A 10 -16.72 67.14 0.33
N GLU A 11 -15.73 66.26 0.27
CA GLU A 11 -14.34 66.62 0.00
C GLU A 11 -14.08 66.62 -1.52
N SER A 12 -13.60 67.76 -2.02
CA SER A 12 -13.16 67.94 -3.41
C SER A 12 -11.64 68.09 -3.47
N ILE A 13 -11.03 67.56 -4.52
CA ILE A 13 -9.57 67.60 -4.71
C ILE A 13 -9.18 68.86 -5.49
N PRO A 14 -8.35 69.76 -4.94
CA PRO A 14 -7.87 70.92 -5.68
C PRO A 14 -6.73 70.51 -6.63
N VAL A 15 -6.91 70.79 -7.92
CA VAL A 15 -5.88 70.65 -8.94
C VAL A 15 -5.43 72.04 -9.36
N ILE A 16 -4.16 72.35 -9.08
CA ILE A 16 -3.55 73.61 -9.48
C ILE A 16 -2.95 73.43 -10.86
N ILE A 17 -3.48 74.16 -11.84
CA ILE A 17 -2.97 74.22 -13.20
C ILE A 17 -2.11 75.47 -13.31
N GLU A 18 -0.80 75.27 -13.41
CA GLU A 18 0.15 76.35 -13.66
C GLU A 18 0.57 76.35 -15.14
N PHE A 19 0.48 77.49 -15.80
CA PHE A 19 0.96 77.65 -17.17
C PHE A 19 1.77 78.92 -17.33
N THR A 20 2.84 78.83 -18.12
CA THR A 20 3.71 79.96 -18.43
C THR A 20 3.48 80.38 -19.88
N THR A 21 3.16 81.66 -20.07
CA THR A 21 2.98 82.22 -21.42
C THR A 21 4.33 82.40 -22.13
N PRO A 22 4.37 82.54 -23.47
CA PRO A 22 5.60 82.87 -24.20
C PRO A 22 6.30 84.16 -23.76
N ALA A 23 5.59 85.03 -23.00
CA ALA A 23 6.13 86.24 -22.40
C ALA A 23 6.81 86.01 -21.03
N PHE A 24 7.01 84.75 -20.61
CA PHE A 24 7.56 84.36 -19.31
C PHE A 24 6.73 84.81 -18.10
N VAL A 25 5.42 84.96 -18.27
CA VAL A 25 4.48 85.23 -17.18
C VAL A 25 3.77 83.94 -16.79
N THR A 26 3.85 83.59 -15.51
CA THR A 26 3.18 82.45 -14.89
C THR A 26 1.76 82.81 -14.48
N HIS A 27 0.79 81.96 -14.83
CA HIS A 27 -0.56 81.97 -14.32
C HIS A 27 -0.87 80.65 -13.62
N SER A 28 -1.68 80.72 -12.56
CA SER A 28 -2.19 79.55 -11.86
C SER A 28 -3.71 79.63 -11.74
N GLU A 29 -4.39 78.55 -12.09
CA GLU A 29 -5.81 78.37 -11.88
C GLU A 29 -6.05 77.11 -11.03
N THR A 30 -6.99 77.15 -10.09
CA THR A 30 -7.34 75.98 -9.28
C THR A 30 -8.68 75.44 -9.75
N VAL A 31 -8.68 74.19 -10.17
CA VAL A 31 -9.88 73.44 -10.54
C VAL A 31 -10.21 72.47 -9.41
N TRP A 32 -11.47 72.48 -8.96
CA TRP A 32 -11.95 71.53 -7.94
C TRP A 32 -12.53 70.30 -8.62
N LEU A 33 -12.07 69.12 -8.22
CA LEU A 33 -12.59 67.84 -8.69
C LEU A 33 -13.47 67.22 -7.61
N ASP A 34 -14.71 66.90 -7.96
CA ASP A 34 -15.64 66.20 -7.07
C ASP A 34 -15.31 64.70 -7.04
N VAL A 35 -15.40 64.10 -5.85
CA VAL A 35 -15.15 62.67 -5.64
C VAL A 35 -16.48 61.96 -5.48
N LEU A 36 -16.74 60.96 -6.34
CA LEU A 36 -17.90 60.08 -6.26
C LEU A 36 -17.45 58.69 -5.81
N VAL A 37 -17.98 58.22 -4.68
CA VAL A 37 -17.74 56.85 -4.21
C VAL A 37 -18.86 55.96 -4.70
N LEU A 38 -18.51 54.94 -5.47
CA LEU A 38 -19.46 53.96 -5.98
C LEU A 38 -20.03 53.10 -4.86
N SER A 39 -21.27 52.65 -5.04
CA SER A 39 -21.89 51.70 -4.13
C SER A 39 -21.23 50.32 -4.30
N SER A 40 -20.80 49.71 -3.19
CA SER A 40 -20.13 48.42 -3.19
C SER A 40 -20.59 47.52 -2.05
N ALA A 41 -20.85 46.26 -2.37
CA ALA A 41 -21.10 45.21 -1.40
C ALA A 41 -19.99 44.17 -1.48
N TRP A 42 -19.43 43.84 -0.32
CA TRP A 42 -18.37 42.85 -0.24
C TRP A 42 -18.71 41.94 0.92
N LEU A 43 -18.95 40.68 0.59
CA LEU A 43 -19.33 39.67 1.56
C LEU A 43 -18.10 38.89 2.01
N ASP A 44 -18.06 38.58 3.30
CA ASP A 44 -17.06 37.72 3.91
C ASP A 44 -17.76 36.59 4.67
N LEU A 45 -17.25 35.36 4.52
CA LEU A 45 -17.76 34.18 5.20
C LEU A 45 -16.66 33.63 6.10
N SER A 46 -16.96 33.46 7.38
CA SER A 46 -16.03 32.93 8.37
C SER A 46 -16.70 31.83 9.19
N VAL A 47 -15.97 30.78 9.51
CA VAL A 47 -16.43 29.67 10.35
C VAL A 47 -15.37 29.40 11.44
N PRO A 48 -15.78 29.08 12.68
CA PRO A 48 -14.83 28.72 13.74
C PRO A 48 -14.06 27.43 13.44
N ASP A 49 -14.79 26.40 13.01
CA ASP A 49 -14.27 25.08 12.67
C ASP A 49 -14.78 24.69 11.27
N ASP A 50 -13.87 24.51 10.34
CA ASP A 50 -14.17 24.16 8.94
C ASP A 50 -14.35 22.65 8.72
N THR A 51 -14.07 21.84 9.74
CA THR A 51 -14.02 20.38 9.65
C THR A 51 -14.86 19.70 10.74
N VAL A 52 -15.72 18.76 10.33
CA VAL A 52 -16.49 17.91 11.26
C VAL A 52 -16.37 16.45 10.87
N GLU A 53 -15.84 15.63 11.77
CA GLU A 53 -15.64 14.21 11.53
C GLU A 53 -16.67 13.33 12.23
N GLY A 54 -16.95 12.17 11.63
CA GLY A 54 -17.74 11.13 12.30
C GLY A 54 -19.24 11.42 12.36
N VAL A 55 -19.80 12.01 11.31
CA VAL A 55 -21.23 12.31 11.18
C VAL A 55 -22.02 11.03 10.92
N SER A 56 -23.02 10.74 11.74
CA SER A 56 -23.86 9.54 11.60
C SER A 56 -25.25 9.90 11.09
N SER A 57 -25.91 8.97 10.39
CA SER A 57 -27.28 9.18 9.92
C SER A 57 -28.21 9.27 11.13
N GLY A 58 -28.71 10.48 11.41
CA GLY A 58 -29.53 10.79 12.60
C GLY A 58 -28.86 11.73 13.62
N ASN A 59 -27.55 11.97 13.50
CA ASN A 59 -26.85 13.03 14.21
C ASN A 59 -26.07 13.88 13.18
N PRO A 60 -26.76 14.84 12.51
CA PRO A 60 -26.16 15.62 11.45
C PRO A 60 -25.05 16.53 11.99
N ALA A 61 -24.13 16.92 11.12
CA ALA A 61 -23.16 17.97 11.43
C ALA A 61 -23.83 19.33 11.29
N THR A 62 -23.47 20.25 12.17
CA THR A 62 -23.91 21.64 12.13
C THR A 62 -22.67 22.53 12.00
N PHE A 63 -22.72 23.48 11.07
CA PHE A 63 -21.73 24.53 10.91
C PHE A 63 -22.35 25.90 11.21
N ASP A 64 -21.77 26.60 12.17
CA ASP A 64 -22.15 27.96 12.52
C ASP A 64 -21.26 28.95 11.76
N ILE A 65 -21.77 29.51 10.67
CA ILE A 65 -21.04 30.40 9.78
C ILE A 65 -21.45 31.83 10.05
N THR A 66 -20.47 32.74 10.06
CA THR A 66 -20.69 34.18 10.16
C THR A 66 -20.53 34.80 8.78
N LEU A 67 -21.60 35.41 8.28
CA LEU A 67 -21.61 36.22 7.06
C LEU A 67 -21.53 37.70 7.44
N GLN A 68 -20.55 38.43 6.91
CA GLN A 68 -20.37 39.85 7.16
C GLN A 68 -20.35 40.66 5.85
N ASN A 69 -21.02 41.82 5.84
CA ASN A 69 -20.87 42.78 4.75
C ASN A 69 -19.78 43.80 5.09
N ILE A 70 -18.59 43.68 4.49
CA ILE A 70 -17.46 44.61 4.64
C ILE A 70 -17.46 45.73 3.59
N GLY A 71 -18.49 45.78 2.74
CA GLY A 71 -18.74 46.83 1.75
C GLY A 71 -19.26 48.13 2.37
N ASN A 72 -19.61 49.10 1.52
CA ASN A 72 -20.13 50.40 1.94
C ASN A 72 -21.61 50.62 1.59
N SER A 73 -22.28 49.61 1.04
CA SER A 73 -23.70 49.64 0.72
C SER A 73 -24.41 48.41 1.28
N GLN A 74 -25.67 48.58 1.66
CA GLN A 74 -26.55 47.48 2.03
C GLN A 74 -26.78 46.55 0.83
N THR A 75 -26.81 45.24 1.06
CA THR A 75 -27.10 44.23 0.03
C THR A 75 -28.01 43.15 0.58
N GLU A 76 -28.83 42.57 -0.30
CA GLU A 76 -29.51 41.30 -0.01
C GLU A 76 -28.56 40.15 -0.36
N VAL A 77 -28.58 39.07 0.42
CA VAL A 77 -27.68 37.92 0.24
C VAL A 77 -28.45 36.62 0.19
N SER A 78 -28.20 35.84 -0.86
CA SER A 78 -28.61 34.44 -0.98
C SER A 78 -27.43 33.53 -0.71
N VAL A 79 -27.64 32.49 0.09
CA VAL A 79 -26.63 31.48 0.43
C VAL A 79 -26.97 30.18 -0.27
N GLU A 80 -26.00 29.62 -0.98
CA GLU A 80 -26.11 28.34 -1.67
C GLU A 80 -24.97 27.43 -1.22
N VAL A 81 -25.26 26.14 -1.21
CA VAL A 81 -24.34 25.10 -0.73
C VAL A 81 -24.30 24.00 -1.78
N ASP A 82 -23.09 23.69 -2.24
CA ASP A 82 -22.83 22.65 -3.24
C ASP A 82 -21.93 21.56 -2.65
N GLY A 83 -22.30 20.31 -2.85
CA GLY A 83 -21.64 19.18 -2.23
C GLY A 83 -22.05 17.84 -2.83
N ASP A 84 -21.65 16.75 -2.19
CA ASP A 84 -21.94 15.40 -2.69
C ASP A 84 -23.45 15.08 -2.68
N GLU A 85 -23.92 14.42 -3.75
CA GLU A 85 -25.34 14.08 -3.95
C GLU A 85 -25.90 13.09 -2.92
N ASN A 86 -25.05 12.34 -2.22
CA ASN A 86 -25.47 11.41 -1.18
C ASN A 86 -25.61 12.07 0.19
N TRP A 87 -25.33 13.36 0.29
CA TRP A 87 -25.53 14.17 1.48
C TRP A 87 -26.72 15.12 1.30
N LYS A 88 -27.43 15.36 2.40
CA LYS A 88 -28.50 16.37 2.44
C LYS A 88 -27.98 17.58 3.20
N PHE A 89 -28.11 18.74 2.59
CA PHE A 89 -27.71 20.01 3.15
C PHE A 89 -28.96 20.86 3.37
N ASP A 90 -29.17 21.30 4.61
CA ASP A 90 -30.19 22.27 4.97
C ASP A 90 -29.46 23.55 5.44
N VAL A 91 -29.94 24.71 4.98
CA VAL A 91 -29.33 26.02 5.28
C VAL A 91 -30.38 26.92 5.92
N ASP A 92 -30.06 27.46 7.09
CA ASP A 92 -30.93 28.38 7.81
C ASP A 92 -30.16 29.63 8.28
N PRO A 93 -30.49 30.85 7.80
CA PRO A 93 -31.43 31.15 6.72
C PRO A 93 -30.79 30.99 5.34
N SER A 94 -31.52 30.44 4.36
CA SER A 94 -31.08 30.35 2.95
C SER A 94 -31.05 31.70 2.23
N SER A 95 -31.81 32.68 2.73
CA SER A 95 -31.68 34.09 2.36
C SER A 95 -31.55 34.90 3.64
N ALA A 96 -30.41 35.56 3.81
CA ALA A 96 -30.09 36.34 5.00
C ALA A 96 -30.81 37.70 5.04
N GLY A 97 -31.73 37.96 4.10
CA GLY A 97 -32.37 39.25 3.95
C GLY A 97 -31.37 40.34 3.59
N THR A 98 -31.66 41.58 3.98
CA THR A 98 -30.78 42.75 3.76
C THR A 98 -29.76 42.91 4.88
N ILE A 99 -28.47 43.02 4.52
CA ILE A 99 -27.35 43.16 5.45
C ILE A 99 -26.72 44.55 5.28
N GLU A 100 -26.69 45.35 6.34
CA GLU A 100 -26.07 46.67 6.35
C GLU A 100 -24.53 46.61 6.34
N PRO A 101 -23.83 47.68 5.92
CA PRO A 101 -22.38 47.78 6.03
C PRO A 101 -21.88 47.56 7.46
N GLY A 102 -21.00 46.59 7.64
CA GLY A 102 -20.42 46.20 8.94
C GLY A 102 -21.28 45.23 9.76
N GLU A 103 -22.52 44.95 9.34
CA GLU A 103 -23.40 43.98 9.99
C GLU A 103 -22.92 42.55 9.74
N SER A 104 -23.20 41.66 10.71
CA SER A 104 -22.89 40.24 10.64
C SER A 104 -24.10 39.39 11.00
N ILE A 105 -24.31 38.31 10.25
CA ILE A 105 -25.42 37.37 10.42
C ILE A 105 -24.85 35.97 10.62
N SER A 106 -25.44 35.21 11.55
CA SER A 106 -25.13 33.80 11.75
C SER A 106 -26.01 32.92 10.86
N ILE A 107 -25.38 32.04 10.09
CA ILE A 107 -26.02 31.06 9.21
C ILE A 107 -25.66 29.68 9.73
N GLU A 108 -26.67 28.85 9.95
CA GLU A 108 -26.53 27.46 10.33
C GLU A 108 -26.62 26.58 9.08
N ILE A 109 -25.59 25.76 8.82
CA ILE A 109 -25.60 24.75 7.77
C ILE A 109 -25.61 23.36 8.40
N VAL A 110 -26.64 22.59 8.10
CA VAL A 110 -26.82 21.23 8.60
C VAL A 110 -26.50 20.24 7.49
N ALA A 111 -25.47 19.41 7.70
CA ALA A 111 -25.04 18.37 6.77
C ALA A 111 -25.39 16.97 7.31
N ASN A 112 -26.23 16.24 6.58
CA ASN A 112 -26.72 14.93 6.98
C ASN A 112 -26.35 13.85 5.94
N PRO A 113 -25.55 12.82 6.31
CA PRO A 113 -25.17 11.76 5.39
C PRO A 113 -26.35 10.82 5.08
N GLY A 114 -26.57 10.56 3.81
CA GLY A 114 -27.48 9.53 3.34
C GLY A 114 -26.97 8.11 3.60
N GLY A 115 -27.86 7.12 3.48
CA GLY A 115 -27.51 5.71 3.65
C GLY A 115 -26.39 5.25 2.71
N ASN A 116 -26.38 5.75 1.48
CA ASN A 116 -25.39 5.42 0.46
C ASN A 116 -24.15 6.34 0.45
N ALA A 117 -24.07 7.33 1.34
CA ALA A 117 -22.91 8.22 1.39
C ALA A 117 -21.62 7.43 1.67
N GLU A 118 -20.58 7.75 0.89
CA GLU A 118 -19.27 7.12 1.00
C GLU A 118 -18.58 7.43 2.32
N TYR A 119 -17.68 6.54 2.74
CA TYR A 119 -16.80 6.78 3.88
C TYR A 119 -15.59 7.56 3.40
N GLY A 120 -15.39 8.76 3.93
CA GLY A 120 -14.28 9.64 3.56
C GLY A 120 -14.55 11.07 3.99
N ILE A 121 -13.54 11.92 3.80
CA ILE A 121 -13.71 13.36 3.90
C ILE A 121 -14.31 13.82 2.58
N ILE A 122 -15.45 14.49 2.63
CA ILE A 122 -16.04 15.19 1.50
C ILE A 122 -15.87 16.70 1.71
N GLU A 123 -15.76 17.42 0.61
CA GLU A 123 -15.71 18.88 0.61
C GLU A 123 -17.11 19.42 0.29
N LEU A 124 -17.46 20.52 0.95
CA LEU A 124 -18.71 21.24 0.81
C LEU A 124 -18.38 22.70 0.50
N ASP A 125 -18.87 23.19 -0.62
CA ASP A 125 -18.63 24.54 -1.12
C ASP A 125 -19.82 25.44 -0.78
N VAL A 126 -19.59 26.48 0.02
CA VAL A 126 -20.61 27.46 0.44
C VAL A 126 -20.39 28.74 -0.33
N PHE A 127 -21.42 29.22 -1.01
CA PHE A 127 -21.42 30.44 -1.79
C PHE A 127 -22.42 31.44 -1.20
N ALA A 128 -21.98 32.66 -0.94
CA ALA A 128 -22.87 33.77 -0.62
C ALA A 128 -22.83 34.82 -1.73
N ASN A 129 -23.96 35.00 -2.40
CA ASN A 129 -24.11 35.90 -3.53
C ASN A 129 -24.93 37.13 -3.12
N GLY A 130 -24.40 38.32 -3.41
CA GLY A 130 -25.14 39.57 -3.23
C GLY A 130 -26.09 39.81 -4.40
N THR A 131 -27.40 39.83 -4.14
CA THR A 131 -28.46 39.99 -5.17
C THR A 131 -28.96 41.44 -5.30
N GLY A 132 -28.41 42.37 -4.51
CA GLY A 132 -28.78 43.78 -4.53
C GLY A 132 -28.43 44.51 -5.85
N GLN A 133 -29.18 45.58 -6.15
CA GLN A 133 -28.84 46.51 -7.23
C GLN A 133 -27.68 47.42 -6.79
N ILE A 134 -26.45 46.94 -6.93
CA ILE A 134 -25.24 47.62 -6.49
C ILE A 134 -24.24 47.65 -7.65
N GLU A 135 -23.46 48.73 -7.77
CA GLU A 135 -22.54 48.92 -8.90
C GLU A 135 -21.37 47.92 -8.88
N VAL A 136 -20.90 47.56 -7.68
CA VAL A 136 -19.82 46.58 -7.50
C VAL A 136 -20.21 45.59 -6.40
N SER A 137 -20.38 44.32 -6.75
CA SER A 137 -20.59 43.24 -5.78
C SER A 137 -19.48 42.19 -5.86
N THR A 138 -19.03 41.72 -4.69
CA THR A 138 -18.13 40.56 -4.57
C THR A 138 -18.85 39.47 -3.80
N ASN A 139 -18.82 38.25 -4.35
CA ASN A 139 -19.38 37.06 -3.71
C ASN A 139 -18.39 36.48 -2.70
N ALA A 140 -18.90 35.85 -1.66
CA ALA A 140 -18.07 35.12 -0.69
C ALA A 140 -18.12 33.62 -0.99
N TYR A 141 -17.00 32.95 -0.69
CA TYR A 141 -16.83 31.52 -0.88
C TYR A 141 -16.12 30.93 0.34
N LEU A 142 -16.65 29.83 0.87
CA LEU A 142 -16.08 29.10 1.99
C LEU A 142 -16.13 27.60 1.70
N LYS A 143 -15.04 26.90 1.98
CA LYS A 143 -14.95 25.45 1.85
C LYS A 143 -15.02 24.81 3.23
N LEU A 144 -15.92 23.85 3.38
CA LEU A 144 -16.10 23.05 4.59
C LEU A 144 -15.78 21.58 4.29
N GLN A 145 -15.48 20.81 5.32
CA GLN A 145 -15.17 19.39 5.20
C GLN A 145 -15.98 18.57 6.21
N VAL A 146 -16.62 17.49 5.74
CA VAL A 146 -17.34 16.54 6.61
C VAL A 146 -16.95 15.11 6.33
N SER A 147 -17.00 14.25 7.33
CA SER A 147 -16.82 12.80 7.13
C SER A 147 -17.89 11.96 7.80
N LYS A 148 -18.32 10.89 7.12
CA LYS A 148 -19.31 9.94 7.66
C LYS A 148 -18.68 9.04 8.73
N ALA A 149 -19.37 8.85 9.84
CA ALA A 149 -19.02 7.89 10.88
C ALA A 149 -18.93 6.49 10.28
N ARG A 150 -17.86 5.76 10.60
CA ARG A 150 -17.78 4.35 10.22
C ARG A 150 -18.86 3.59 10.97
N GLU A 151 -19.74 2.92 10.23
CA GLU A 151 -20.65 1.96 10.82
C GLU A 151 -19.81 0.82 11.39
N SER A 152 -19.65 0.82 12.72
CA SER A 152 -18.94 -0.24 13.40
C SER A 152 -19.73 -1.53 13.19
N THR A 153 -19.10 -2.56 12.66
CA THR A 153 -19.64 -3.93 12.62
C THR A 153 -19.72 -4.57 14.02
N GLU A 154 -19.69 -3.75 15.08
CA GLU A 154 -19.80 -4.17 16.48
C GLU A 154 -21.15 -4.84 16.81
N GLY A 155 -22.12 -4.77 15.91
CA GLY A 155 -23.40 -5.48 16.05
C GLY A 155 -23.37 -6.96 15.66
N LEU A 156 -22.40 -7.44 14.89
CA LEU A 156 -22.41 -8.83 14.40
C LEU A 156 -21.72 -9.80 15.36
N MET A 157 -20.72 -9.33 16.11
CA MET A 157 -20.02 -10.13 17.11
C MET A 157 -19.50 -9.24 18.25
N PRO A 158 -19.71 -9.63 19.52
CA PRO A 158 -19.09 -8.93 20.64
C PRO A 158 -17.56 -8.89 20.50
N SER A 159 -16.92 -7.81 20.95
CA SER A 159 -15.46 -7.62 20.86
C SER A 159 -14.64 -8.78 21.46
N TRP A 160 -15.17 -9.48 22.46
CA TRP A 160 -14.56 -10.67 23.05
C TRP A 160 -14.62 -11.94 22.16
N ALA A 161 -15.58 -12.03 21.24
CA ALA A 161 -15.82 -13.23 20.45
C ALA A 161 -14.70 -13.48 19.41
N VAL A 162 -14.08 -12.42 18.88
CA VAL A 162 -12.95 -12.52 17.94
C VAL A 162 -11.77 -13.23 18.61
N GLY A 163 -11.49 -12.90 19.88
CA GLY A 163 -10.46 -13.56 20.68
C GLY A 163 -10.75 -15.06 20.88
N LEU A 164 -12.01 -15.43 21.14
CA LEU A 164 -12.39 -16.83 21.28
C LEU A 164 -12.30 -17.61 19.96
N ILE A 165 -12.74 -17.02 18.84
CA ILE A 165 -12.66 -17.65 17.52
C ILE A 165 -11.20 -17.92 17.16
N PHE A 166 -10.30 -16.96 17.43
CA PHE A 166 -8.87 -17.15 17.20
C PHE A 166 -8.30 -18.32 18.03
N ILE A 167 -8.66 -18.42 19.30
CA ILE A 167 -8.24 -19.54 20.17
C ILE A 167 -8.77 -20.88 19.65
N VAL A 168 -10.02 -20.92 19.19
CA VAL A 168 -10.62 -22.14 18.61
C VAL A 168 -9.89 -22.56 17.33
N VAL A 169 -9.59 -21.62 16.43
CA VAL A 169 -8.85 -21.92 15.20
C VAL A 169 -7.43 -22.42 15.49
N VAL A 170 -6.72 -21.77 16.42
CA VAL A 170 -5.36 -22.18 16.82
C VAL A 170 -5.36 -23.55 17.48
N SER A 171 -6.32 -23.83 18.37
CA SER A 171 -6.43 -25.12 19.04
C SER A 171 -6.79 -26.26 18.07
N VAL A 172 -7.71 -26.03 17.14
CA VAL A 172 -8.03 -27.00 16.07
C VAL A 172 -6.81 -27.26 15.18
N SER A 173 -6.09 -26.22 14.78
CA SER A 173 -4.86 -26.35 13.98
C SER A 173 -3.79 -27.16 14.73
N ALA A 174 -3.58 -26.89 16.02
CA ALA A 174 -2.66 -27.64 16.86
C ALA A 174 -3.07 -29.13 16.97
N ILE A 175 -4.36 -29.42 17.14
CA ILE A 175 -4.88 -30.80 17.19
C ILE A 175 -4.64 -31.52 15.86
N LEU A 176 -4.87 -30.86 14.72
CA LEU A 176 -4.62 -31.42 13.39
C LEU A 176 -3.12 -31.75 13.19
N ILE A 177 -2.22 -30.85 13.60
CA ILE A 177 -0.77 -31.06 13.53
C ILE A 177 -0.33 -32.25 14.40
N VAL A 178 -0.83 -32.33 15.64
CA VAL A 178 -0.51 -33.45 16.55
C VAL A 178 -1.03 -34.78 16.01
N ARG A 179 -2.25 -34.78 15.46
CA ARG A 179 -2.85 -35.99 14.88
C ARG A 179 -2.09 -36.46 13.64
N ALA A 180 -1.67 -35.54 12.77
CA ALA A 180 -0.84 -35.84 11.61
C ALA A 180 0.50 -36.47 12.02
N ARG A 181 1.19 -35.91 13.02
CA ARG A 181 2.45 -36.47 13.53
C ARG A 181 2.29 -37.87 14.12
N ARG A 182 1.19 -38.14 14.83
CA ARG A 182 0.91 -39.48 15.38
C ARG A 182 0.61 -40.52 14.29
N SER A 183 -0.02 -40.13 13.18
CA SER A 183 -0.25 -41.05 12.06
C SER A 183 1.02 -41.37 11.26
N SER A 184 2.05 -40.52 11.31
CA SER A 184 3.30 -40.72 10.55
C SER A 184 4.27 -41.72 11.17
N SER A 185 4.11 -42.12 12.45
CA SER A 185 5.04 -43.02 13.12
C SER A 185 4.78 -44.52 12.88
N LEU A 186 3.80 -44.87 12.05
CA LEU A 186 3.34 -46.26 11.84
C LEU A 186 3.44 -46.74 10.38
N ALA A 187 3.91 -45.90 9.47
CA ALA A 187 4.13 -46.25 8.07
C ALA A 187 5.62 -46.46 7.81
N THR A 188 6.20 -47.53 8.37
CA THR A 188 7.48 -48.05 7.88
C THR A 188 7.25 -48.54 6.46
N ARG A 189 7.97 -47.99 5.49
CA ARG A 189 7.75 -48.32 4.09
C ARG A 189 8.36 -49.70 3.80
N PRO A 190 7.73 -50.54 2.94
CA PRO A 190 8.22 -51.90 2.64
C PRO A 190 9.58 -51.93 1.93
N ASP A 191 10.07 -50.79 1.43
CA ASP A 191 11.43 -50.63 0.89
C ASP A 191 12.51 -50.43 1.96
N GLU A 192 12.13 -50.21 3.23
CA GLU A 192 13.07 -50.12 4.37
C GLU A 192 13.36 -51.50 5.02
N GLU A 193 12.79 -52.59 4.48
CA GLU A 193 12.96 -53.96 5.00
C GLU A 193 14.03 -54.74 4.21
N LEU A 194 15.29 -54.63 4.63
CA LEU A 194 16.46 -55.24 3.94
C LEU A 194 16.73 -56.72 4.30
N ILE A 195 15.81 -57.41 4.98
CA ILE A 195 16.02 -58.80 5.43
C ILE A 195 15.11 -59.73 4.62
N PRO A 196 15.66 -60.65 3.81
CA PRO A 196 14.86 -61.62 3.06
C PRO A 196 14.04 -62.52 4.00
N PRO A 197 12.83 -62.95 3.59
CA PRO A 197 12.02 -63.87 4.37
C PRO A 197 12.78 -65.20 4.58
N GLY A 198 12.89 -65.65 5.84
CA GLY A 198 13.59 -66.89 6.23
C GLY A 198 15.03 -66.73 6.73
N SER A 199 15.55 -65.50 6.81
CA SER A 199 16.89 -65.24 7.37
C SER A 199 16.95 -65.47 8.89
N ALA A 200 18.01 -66.09 9.39
CA ALA A 200 18.25 -66.34 10.83
C ALA A 200 18.35 -65.05 11.67
N LEU A 201 18.47 -63.90 11.01
CA LEU A 201 18.40 -62.57 11.62
C LEU A 201 16.99 -62.17 12.08
N LEU A 202 15.97 -63.04 11.94
CA LEU A 202 14.58 -62.78 12.32
C LEU A 202 14.25 -62.96 13.82
N THR A 203 15.21 -63.37 14.65
CA THR A 203 14.92 -63.59 16.07
C THR A 203 14.79 -62.25 16.81
N GLY A 204 13.57 -61.87 17.21
CA GLY A 204 13.29 -60.63 17.94
C GLY A 204 12.63 -59.52 17.11
N SER A 205 12.11 -58.47 17.76
CA SER A 205 11.41 -57.36 17.10
C SER A 205 12.38 -56.48 16.28
N THR A 206 11.87 -55.79 15.25
CA THR A 206 12.68 -54.85 14.44
C THR A 206 13.31 -53.75 15.29
N ASN A 207 12.61 -53.32 16.33
CA ASN A 207 13.08 -52.31 17.27
C ASN A 207 14.24 -52.82 18.15
N GLU A 208 14.17 -54.09 18.58
CA GLU A 208 15.25 -54.77 19.32
C GLU A 208 16.56 -54.82 18.51
N ARG A 209 16.43 -55.21 17.22
CA ARG A 209 17.55 -55.32 16.30
C ARG A 209 18.16 -53.97 15.96
N ARG A 210 17.32 -52.94 15.79
CA ARG A 210 17.75 -51.56 15.55
C ARG A 210 18.48 -50.99 16.77
N ALA A 211 17.99 -51.25 17.98
CA ALA A 211 18.66 -50.86 19.22
C ALA A 211 20.03 -51.56 19.36
N ALA A 212 20.11 -52.86 19.07
CA ALA A 212 21.37 -53.61 19.11
C ALA A 212 22.39 -53.14 18.05
N ALA A 213 21.94 -52.73 16.86
CA ALA A 213 22.82 -52.19 15.81
C ALA A 213 23.30 -50.75 16.11
N LEU A 214 22.56 -49.98 16.91
CA LEU A 214 22.92 -48.61 17.30
C LEU A 214 23.78 -48.55 18.58
N GLU A 215 23.95 -49.67 19.28
CA GLU A 215 24.87 -49.83 20.41
C GLU A 215 26.33 -49.86 19.93
N THR A 216 26.88 -48.69 19.60
CA THR A 216 28.31 -48.53 19.28
C THR A 216 29.21 -48.38 20.54
N SER A 217 28.66 -48.59 21.74
CA SER A 217 29.41 -48.43 23.01
C SER A 217 30.03 -49.72 23.55
N ALA A 218 29.97 -50.84 22.80
CA ALA A 218 30.75 -52.03 23.11
C ALA A 218 32.25 -51.80 22.83
N SER A 219 32.94 -51.32 23.86
CA SER A 219 34.39 -51.22 23.91
C SER A 219 35.02 -52.61 23.79
N GLY A 220 35.88 -52.84 22.80
CA GLY A 220 36.84 -53.95 22.81
C GLY A 220 37.11 -54.59 21.45
N GLU A 221 38.39 -54.64 21.09
CA GLU A 221 38.99 -55.48 20.04
C GLU A 221 38.87 -54.98 18.58
N VAL A 222 39.62 -53.92 18.30
CA VAL A 222 40.17 -53.66 16.96
C VAL A 222 41.11 -54.82 16.61
N LEU A 223 40.67 -55.74 15.76
CA LEU A 223 41.51 -56.77 15.13
C LEU A 223 42.50 -56.08 14.17
N THR A 224 43.58 -55.51 14.70
CA THR A 224 44.77 -55.16 13.91
C THR A 224 45.57 -56.43 13.66
N GLY A 225 45.03 -57.31 12.81
CA GLY A 225 45.74 -58.49 12.34
C GLY A 225 46.86 -58.08 11.40
N THR A 226 48.09 -58.07 11.92
CA THR A 226 49.30 -57.96 11.10
C THR A 226 49.35 -59.15 10.15
N VAL A 227 49.35 -58.88 8.84
CA VAL A 227 49.43 -59.91 7.79
C VAL A 227 50.80 -60.59 7.86
N SER A 228 50.82 -61.91 7.98
CA SER A 228 52.07 -62.68 8.08
C SER A 228 52.70 -62.88 6.69
N GLU A 229 54.03 -62.90 6.59
CA GLU A 229 54.72 -63.08 5.29
C GLU A 229 54.41 -64.43 4.61
N GLN A 230 53.87 -65.39 5.36
CA GLN A 230 53.36 -66.66 4.83
C GLN A 230 52.05 -66.51 4.05
N GLU A 231 51.09 -65.69 4.51
CA GLU A 231 49.87 -65.38 3.74
C GLU A 231 50.18 -64.58 2.46
N LEU A 232 51.20 -63.71 2.51
CA LEU A 232 51.64 -62.95 1.33
C LEU A 232 52.24 -63.85 0.24
N ASN A 233 53.05 -64.85 0.59
CA ASN A 233 53.60 -65.80 -0.39
C ASN A 233 52.55 -66.78 -0.94
N GLU A 234 51.52 -67.13 -0.16
CA GLU A 234 50.40 -67.93 -0.63
C GLU A 234 49.44 -67.13 -1.53
N ALA A 235 49.24 -65.84 -1.27
CA ALA A 235 48.46 -64.94 -2.13
C ALA A 235 49.14 -64.64 -3.47
N ILE A 236 50.47 -64.53 -3.51
CA ILE A 236 51.22 -64.33 -4.76
C ILE A 236 51.25 -65.61 -5.60
N SER A 237 51.37 -66.78 -4.97
CA SER A 237 51.35 -68.07 -5.68
C SER A 237 49.98 -68.45 -6.24
N SER A 238 48.91 -67.84 -5.72
CA SER A 238 47.51 -68.06 -6.15
C SER A 238 46.97 -66.98 -7.11
N SER A 239 47.75 -65.94 -7.43
CA SER A 239 47.39 -64.94 -8.43
C SER A 239 47.79 -65.36 -9.85
N SER A 240 47.07 -66.32 -10.42
CA SER A 240 47.06 -66.51 -11.88
C SER A 240 46.08 -65.49 -12.48
N LEU A 241 46.62 -64.39 -13.02
CA LEU A 241 45.86 -63.37 -13.75
C LEU A 241 45.08 -63.98 -14.93
N PRO A 242 43.76 -63.77 -15.04
CA PRO A 242 43.09 -63.75 -16.32
C PRO A 242 43.29 -62.35 -16.92
N SER A 243 44.05 -62.25 -18.00
CA SER A 243 44.13 -61.02 -18.79
C SER A 243 42.77 -60.71 -19.41
N LEU A 244 42.10 -59.66 -18.94
CA LEU A 244 40.94 -59.08 -19.62
C LEU A 244 41.45 -58.35 -20.86
N ASN A 245 41.06 -58.86 -22.03
CA ASN A 245 41.41 -58.35 -23.35
C ASN A 245 40.71 -57.00 -23.58
N VAL A 246 41.41 -55.89 -23.31
CA VAL A 246 40.94 -54.55 -23.67
C VAL A 246 41.32 -54.31 -25.13
N GLU A 247 40.32 -54.31 -26.00
CA GLU A 247 40.46 -53.99 -27.43
C GLU A 247 41.15 -52.61 -27.56
N LYS A 248 42.41 -52.60 -28.02
CA LYS A 248 43.18 -51.37 -28.22
C LYS A 248 42.61 -50.63 -29.44
N THR A 249 42.33 -49.34 -29.27
CA THR A 249 42.06 -48.42 -30.39
C THR A 249 43.21 -48.44 -31.39
N PRO A 250 42.95 -48.42 -32.71
CA PRO A 250 43.99 -48.36 -33.74
C PRO A 250 44.95 -47.17 -33.55
N GLU A 251 46.20 -47.39 -33.93
CA GLU A 251 47.32 -46.45 -33.79
C GLU A 251 47.02 -45.13 -34.53
N GLY A 252 46.94 -44.01 -33.77
CA GLY A 252 46.67 -42.66 -34.30
C GLY A 252 45.34 -42.02 -33.86
N ALA A 253 44.44 -42.77 -33.21
CA ALA A 253 43.21 -42.24 -32.61
C ALA A 253 43.36 -41.99 -31.10
N PRO A 254 42.64 -41.01 -30.51
CA PRO A 254 42.64 -40.83 -29.06
C PRO A 254 41.92 -41.99 -28.35
N PRO A 255 42.24 -42.26 -27.07
CA PRO A 255 41.65 -43.37 -26.32
C PRO A 255 40.14 -43.21 -26.22
N LEU A 256 39.36 -44.28 -26.36
CA LEU A 256 37.90 -44.20 -26.25
C LEU A 256 37.50 -43.74 -24.83
N PRO A 257 36.50 -42.85 -24.70
CA PRO A 257 35.95 -42.52 -23.40
C PRO A 257 35.29 -43.76 -22.76
N LEU A 258 35.18 -43.78 -21.44
CA LEU A 258 34.66 -44.93 -20.68
C LEU A 258 33.22 -45.32 -21.05
N SER A 259 32.46 -44.42 -21.68
CA SER A 259 31.10 -44.66 -22.18
C SER A 259 31.04 -45.35 -23.55
N GLY A 260 32.16 -45.51 -24.26
CA GLY A 260 32.22 -45.97 -25.65
C GLY A 260 32.11 -44.82 -26.67
N LEU A 261 32.08 -45.14 -27.97
CA LEU A 261 31.94 -44.13 -29.03
C LEU A 261 30.65 -43.30 -28.86
N PRO A 262 30.63 -42.02 -29.27
CA PRO A 262 29.41 -41.22 -29.30
C PRO A 262 28.29 -41.91 -30.09
N GLU A 263 27.03 -41.71 -29.70
CA GLU A 263 25.90 -42.34 -30.38
C GLU A 263 25.91 -42.05 -31.89
N GLY A 264 25.87 -43.12 -32.70
CA GLY A 264 25.86 -43.04 -34.16
C GLY A 264 27.23 -42.92 -34.86
N TRP A 265 28.35 -42.94 -34.12
CA TRP A 265 29.70 -42.86 -34.71
C TRP A 265 30.32 -44.23 -34.98
N THR A 266 31.06 -44.37 -36.09
CA THR A 266 31.88 -45.57 -36.38
C THR A 266 33.34 -45.38 -35.94
N MET A 267 34.10 -46.48 -35.87
CA MET A 267 35.53 -46.44 -35.51
C MET A 267 36.38 -45.64 -36.50
N GLU A 268 36.07 -45.62 -37.81
CA GLU A 268 36.83 -44.78 -38.75
C GLU A 268 36.56 -43.28 -38.52
N GLN A 269 35.32 -42.91 -38.18
CA GLN A 269 35.00 -41.52 -37.81
C GLN A 269 35.70 -41.13 -36.51
N TRP A 270 35.83 -42.04 -35.55
CA TRP A 270 36.59 -41.80 -34.33
C TRP A 270 38.08 -41.58 -34.60
N VAL A 271 38.68 -42.36 -35.50
CA VAL A 271 40.09 -42.16 -35.89
C VAL A 271 40.29 -40.79 -36.56
N ALA A 272 39.36 -40.34 -37.39
CA ALA A 272 39.48 -39.08 -38.12
C ALA A 272 39.14 -37.82 -37.27
N TYR A 273 38.06 -37.88 -36.48
CA TYR A 273 37.48 -36.72 -35.79
C TYR A 273 37.51 -36.83 -34.26
N GLY A 274 37.93 -37.97 -33.70
CA GLY A 274 37.92 -38.22 -32.26
C GLY A 274 38.76 -37.23 -31.46
N ASN A 275 39.84 -36.67 -32.04
CA ASN A 275 40.66 -35.66 -31.37
C ASN A 275 39.88 -34.37 -31.09
N MET A 276 39.09 -33.88 -32.06
CA MET A 276 38.26 -32.69 -31.86
C MET A 276 37.11 -32.95 -30.88
N TRP A 277 36.52 -34.14 -30.93
CA TRP A 277 35.50 -34.53 -29.96
C TRP A 277 36.08 -34.57 -28.54
N TRP A 278 37.29 -35.12 -28.37
CA TRP A 278 38.00 -35.15 -27.09
C TRP A 278 38.34 -33.75 -26.56
N GLU A 279 38.74 -32.82 -27.42
CA GLU A 279 39.04 -31.44 -27.02
C GLU A 279 37.79 -30.67 -26.56
N GLN A 280 36.62 -30.90 -27.17
CA GLN A 280 35.37 -30.23 -26.79
C GLN A 280 34.68 -30.85 -25.57
N ASN A 281 34.81 -32.17 -25.36
CA ASN A 281 34.11 -32.91 -24.30
C ASN A 281 35.00 -33.25 -23.11
N ARG A 282 36.24 -32.75 -23.09
CA ARG A 282 37.04 -32.72 -21.86
C ARG A 282 36.44 -31.70 -20.90
N PRO A 283 36.24 -32.04 -19.61
CA PRO A 283 36.06 -31.02 -18.60
C PRO A 283 37.29 -30.12 -18.48
#